data_AF-A0A9N9H4P7-F1
#
_entry.id   AF-A0A9N9H4P7-F1
#
_cell.length_a   1.000
_cell.length_b   1.000
_cell.length_c   1.000
_cell.angle_alpha   90.00
_cell.angle_beta   90.00
_cell.angle_gamma   90.00
#
_symmetry.space_group_name_H-M   'P 1'
#
loop_
_entity.id
_entity.type
_entity.pdbx_description
1 polymer ?
#
loop_
_entity_poly.entity_id
_entity_poly.type
_entity_poly.pdbx_seq_one_letter_code
_entity_poly.pdbx_strand_id
1 'polypeptide(L)'
;SDGQFKKTASNAKLVVVGNGNGVGGYGEGKDEEAVMTIKKATNKAFRLLKYFERYNDRTVYHDIEYKFGGTRLKLFARPPGTWVMDSGSEWT
;
A
#
# COMPACT_ATOMS: atom_id res chain seq x y z
N SER A 1 36.90 26.75 6.01
CA SER A 1 36.83 25.40 5.40
C SER A 1 35.41 24.92 5.54
N ASP A 2 34.52 25.66 4.90
CA ASP A 2 33.09 25.62 5.21
C ASP A 2 32.45 24.64 4.26
N GLY A 3 32.15 23.44 4.77
CA GLY A 3 31.51 22.38 4.00
C GLY A 3 30.18 22.87 3.45
N GLN A 4 30.11 23.07 2.14
CA GLN A 4 28.85 23.37 1.46
C GLN A 4 27.92 22.16 1.58
N PHE A 5 26.92 22.25 2.46
CA PHE A 5 25.82 21.30 2.51
C PHE A 5 24.93 21.51 1.28
N LYS A 6 25.20 20.72 0.24
CA LYS A 6 24.42 20.68 -1.00
C LYS A 6 23.04 20.07 -0.71
N LYS A 7 21.97 20.68 -1.24
CA LYS A 7 20.61 20.11 -1.20
C LYS A 7 20.58 18.85 -2.10
N THR A 8 20.56 17.68 -1.50
CA THR A 8 20.47 16.42 -2.26
C THR A 8 19.02 16.01 -2.48
N ALA A 9 18.68 15.69 -3.74
CA ALA A 9 17.37 15.15 -4.08
C ALA A 9 17.29 13.69 -3.63
N SER A 10 16.28 13.37 -2.84
CA SER A 10 16.01 12.01 -2.36
C SER A 10 14.70 11.51 -2.95
N ASN A 11 14.69 10.27 -3.45
CA ASN A 11 13.52 9.55 -3.90
C ASN A 11 12.83 8.87 -2.72
N ALA A 12 11.54 9.11 -2.53
CA ALA A 12 10.70 8.38 -1.58
C ALA A 12 9.71 7.48 -2.34
N LYS A 13 9.60 6.21 -1.94
CA LYS A 13 8.67 5.25 -2.55
C LYS A 13 7.92 4.48 -1.47
N LEU A 14 6.62 4.28 -1.70
CA LEU A 14 5.78 3.34 -0.95
C LEU A 14 5.62 2.07 -1.79
N VAL A 15 5.81 0.91 -1.17
CA VAL A 15 5.68 -0.40 -1.82
C VAL A 15 4.71 -1.26 -1.01
N VAL A 16 3.86 -2.00 -1.71
CA VAL A 16 2.96 -3.00 -1.15
C VAL A 16 3.36 -4.37 -1.71
N VAL A 17 3.40 -5.40 -0.85
CA VAL A 17 3.67 -6.80 -1.22
C VAL A 17 2.51 -7.68 -0.75
N GLY A 18 2.26 -8.77 -1.46
CA GLY A 18 1.23 -9.74 -1.07
C GLY A 18 1.34 -11.05 -1.83
N ASN A 19 0.72 -12.11 -1.28
CA ASN A 19 0.77 -13.46 -1.85
C ASN A 19 -0.55 -13.91 -2.52
N GLY A 20 -1.55 -13.03 -2.63
CA GLY A 20 -2.88 -13.35 -3.16
C GLY A 20 -3.78 -14.17 -2.22
N ASN A 21 -3.23 -14.71 -1.13
CA ASN A 21 -3.90 -15.59 -0.18
C ASN A 21 -4.14 -14.90 1.17
N GLY A 22 -4.51 -13.62 1.13
CA GLY A 22 -4.84 -12.84 2.33
C GLY A 22 -3.64 -12.34 3.14
N VAL A 23 -2.40 -12.64 2.75
CA VAL A 23 -1.21 -12.08 3.41
C VAL A 23 -0.65 -10.94 2.59
N GLY A 24 -0.46 -9.79 3.23
CA GLY A 24 0.10 -8.60 2.59
C GLY A 24 0.79 -7.67 3.58
N GLY A 25 1.65 -6.80 3.07
CA GLY A 25 2.41 -5.84 3.88
C GLY A 25 2.79 -4.63 3.05
N TYR A 26 3.14 -3.54 3.72
CA TYR A 26 3.59 -2.31 3.07
C TYR A 26 4.86 -1.78 3.71
N GLY A 27 5.64 -1.03 2.95
CA GLY A 27 6.88 -0.44 3.42
C GLY A 27 7.28 0.78 2.59
N GLU A 28 7.91 1.74 3.25
CA GLU A 28 8.41 2.95 2.62
C GLU A 28 9.95 3.01 2.61
N GLY A 29 10.50 3.43 1.49
CA GLY A 29 11.94 3.61 1.29
C GLY A 29 12.25 5.06 0.94
N LYS A 30 13.40 5.54 1.40
CA LYS A 30 13.96 6.82 0.99
C LYS A 30 15.46 6.66 0.72
N ASP A 31 15.89 7.03 -0.48
CA ASP A 31 17.29 6.99 -0.89
C ASP A 31 17.52 7.99 -2.04
N GLU A 32 18.76 8.29 -2.37
CA GLU A 32 19.10 9.06 -3.57
C GLU A 32 18.87 8.20 -4.81
N GLU A 33 19.24 6.92 -4.74
CA GLU A 33 19.09 5.99 -5.86
C GLU A 33 17.72 5.30 -5.87
N ALA A 34 17.06 5.34 -7.03
CA ALA A 34 15.73 4.78 -7.21
C ALA A 34 15.66 3.27 -6.95
N VAL A 35 16.72 2.52 -7.26
CA VAL A 35 16.82 1.06 -7.08
C VAL A 35 16.98 0.72 -5.60
N MET A 36 17.86 1.43 -4.90
CA MET A 36 18.06 1.26 -3.45
C MET A 36 16.80 1.62 -2.66
N THR A 37 16.08 2.65 -3.09
CA THR A 37 14.79 3.03 -2.51
C THR A 37 13.78 1.88 -2.57
N ILE A 38 13.64 1.22 -3.73
CA ILE A 38 12.74 0.06 -3.88
C ILE A 38 13.18 -1.08 -2.98
N LYS A 39 14.47 -1.45 -2.99
CA LYS A 39 14.99 -2.54 -2.14
C LYS A 39 14.70 -2.29 -0.66
N LYS A 40 14.93 -1.06 -0.17
CA LYS A 40 14.62 -0.67 1.21
C LYS A 40 13.12 -0.77 1.52
N ALA A 41 12.27 -0.26 0.63
CA ALA A 41 10.82 -0.30 0.79
C ALA A 41 10.29 -1.75 0.82
N THR A 42 10.74 -2.59 -0.12
CA THR A 42 10.37 -4.01 -0.22
C THR A 42 10.81 -4.80 1.01
N ASN A 43 12.05 -4.62 1.48
CA ASN A 43 12.54 -5.29 2.68
C ASN A 43 11.74 -4.92 3.93
N LYS A 44 11.31 -3.66 4.05
CA LYS A 44 10.40 -3.24 5.13
C LYS A 44 9.01 -3.85 4.98
N ALA A 45 8.48 -3.89 3.75
CA ALA A 45 7.16 -4.46 3.48
C ALA A 45 7.07 -5.95 3.87
N PHE A 46 8.11 -6.74 3.57
CA PHE A 46 8.18 -8.15 3.98
C PHE A 46 8.28 -8.35 5.50
N ARG A 47 8.83 -7.39 6.25
CA ARG A 47 8.89 -7.47 7.72
C ARG A 47 7.56 -7.16 8.39
N LEU A 48 6.67 -6.45 7.71
CA LEU A 48 5.38 -5.99 8.23
C LEU A 48 4.19 -6.70 7.58
N LEU A 49 4.37 -7.98 7.22
CA LEU A 49 3.30 -8.81 6.70
C LEU A 49 2.20 -9.00 7.75
N LYS A 50 0.97 -8.80 7.33
CA LYS A 50 -0.24 -9.05 8.11
C LYS A 50 -1.15 -9.98 7.32
N TYR A 51 -1.85 -10.84 8.07
CA TYR A 51 -2.94 -11.62 7.52
C TYR A 51 -4.23 -10.79 7.57
N PHE A 52 -4.97 -10.82 6.48
CA PHE A 52 -6.25 -10.16 6.31
C PHE A 52 -7.30 -11.23 6.06
N GLU A 53 -8.29 -11.31 6.95
CA GLU A 53 -9.42 -12.21 6.83
C GLU A 53 -10.32 -11.79 5.66
N ARG A 54 -10.71 -12.76 4.83
CA ARG A 54 -11.55 -12.53 3.65
C ARG A 54 -12.73 -13.49 3.65
N TYR A 55 -13.90 -12.95 3.40
CA TYR A 55 -15.10 -13.73 3.18
C TYR A 55 -15.04 -14.43 1.82
N ASN A 56 -15.17 -15.76 1.83
CA ASN A 56 -15.06 -16.65 0.67
C ASN A 56 -13.80 -16.37 -0.18
N ASP A 57 -12.68 -16.06 0.48
CA ASP A 57 -11.40 -15.68 -0.14
C ASP A 57 -11.46 -14.52 -1.15
N ARG A 58 -12.56 -13.75 -1.17
CA ARG A 58 -12.83 -12.73 -2.20
C ARG A 58 -13.00 -11.33 -1.66
N THR A 59 -13.84 -11.13 -0.64
CA THR A 59 -14.28 -9.79 -0.21
C THR A 59 -14.20 -9.63 1.31
N VAL A 60 -14.46 -8.44 1.83
CA VAL A 60 -14.56 -8.18 3.28
C VAL A 60 -15.86 -8.74 3.84
N TYR A 61 -15.91 -9.05 5.14
CA TYR A 61 -17.08 -9.65 5.77
C TYR A 61 -18.28 -8.70 5.87
N HIS A 62 -18.02 -7.42 6.10
CA HIS A 62 -19.01 -6.37 6.20
C HIS A 62 -18.44 -5.07 5.64
N ASP A 63 -19.31 -4.08 5.42
CA ASP A 63 -18.87 -2.75 5.02
C ASP A 63 -18.01 -2.11 6.13
N ILE A 64 -16.93 -1.44 5.73
CA ILE A 64 -15.98 -0.79 6.64
C ILE A 64 -15.83 0.66 6.20
N GLU A 65 -16.18 1.59 7.09
CA GLU A 65 -15.85 3.00 6.94
C GLU A 65 -14.75 3.36 7.95
N TYR A 66 -13.65 3.91 7.45
CA TYR A 66 -12.51 4.30 8.26
C TYR A 66 -12.02 5.69 7.87
N LYS A 67 -11.68 6.51 8.86
CA LYS A 67 -11.11 7.85 8.63
C LYS A 67 -9.67 7.87 9.12
N PHE A 68 -8.75 8.18 8.20
CA PHE A 68 -7.34 8.38 8.52
C PHE A 68 -6.91 9.80 8.16
N GLY A 69 -6.70 10.64 9.17
CA GLY A 69 -6.42 12.06 8.96
C GLY A 69 -7.54 12.75 8.17
N GLY A 70 -7.20 13.34 7.02
CA GLY A 70 -8.15 13.94 6.08
C GLY A 70 -8.83 12.94 5.12
N THR A 71 -8.36 11.70 5.05
CA THR A 71 -8.82 10.68 4.10
C THR A 71 -9.95 9.85 4.70
N ARG A 72 -11.02 9.63 3.93
CA ARG A 72 -12.08 8.67 4.26
C ARG A 72 -11.97 7.46 3.34
N LEU A 73 -11.92 6.28 3.93
CA LEU A 73 -11.90 4.99 3.25
C LEU A 73 -13.24 4.32 3.47
N LYS A 74 -13.87 3.87 2.38
CA LYS A 74 -15.10 3.07 2.40
C LYS A 74 -14.85 1.80 1.63
N LEU A 75 -14.92 0.67 2.32
CA LEU A 75 -14.79 -0.67 1.75
C LEU A 75 -16.18 -1.31 1.81
N PHE A 76 -16.64 -1.86 0.68
CA PHE A 76 -17.95 -2.49 0.59
C PHE A 76 -17.81 -4.00 0.38
N ALA A 77 -18.55 -4.78 1.14
CA ALA A 77 -18.72 -6.20 0.88
C ALA A 77 -19.57 -6.36 -0.39
N ARG A 78 -19.08 -7.11 -1.38
CA ARG A 78 -19.77 -7.28 -2.67
C ARG A 78 -20.14 -8.73 -2.96
N PRO A 79 -21.33 -8.98 -3.56
CA PRO A 79 -21.75 -10.33 -3.94
C PRO A 79 -20.84 -10.95 -5.01
N PRO A 80 -20.88 -12.27 -5.19
CA PRO A 80 -20.14 -12.94 -6.25
C PRO A 80 -20.46 -12.36 -7.63
N GLY A 81 -19.45 -12.28 -8.50
CA GLY A 81 -19.59 -11.70 -9.84
C GLY A 81 -19.34 -10.19 -9.93
N THR A 82 -19.10 -9.51 -8.80
CA THR A 82 -18.62 -8.11 -8.80
C THR A 82 -17.08 -8.09 -8.81
N TRP A 83 -16.49 -7.35 -9.74
CA TRP A 83 -15.04 -7.11 -9.81
C TRP A 83 -14.60 -6.06 -8.77
N VAL A 84 -13.28 -5.87 -8.62
CA VAL A 84 -12.73 -4.82 -7.75
C VAL A 84 -13.12 -3.46 -8.33
N MET A 85 -13.80 -2.65 -7.53
CA MET A 85 -14.20 -1.29 -7.88
C MET A 85 -13.45 -0.32 -6.97
N ASP A 86 -12.84 0.71 -7.55
CA ASP A 86 -12.15 1.78 -6.81
C ASP A 86 -12.75 3.15 -7.19
N SER A 87 -12.63 4.11 -6.27
CA SER A 87 -12.96 5.52 -6.46
C SER A 87 -12.38 6.17 -7.71
N GLY A 88 -11.23 5.69 -8.20
CA GLY A 88 -10.56 6.20 -9.40
C GLY A 88 -10.91 5.47 -10.70
N SER A 89 -11.66 4.36 -10.65
CA SER A 89 -12.13 3.70 -11.86
C SER A 89 -13.40 4.40 -12.34
N GLU A 90 -13.25 5.35 -13.28
CA GLU A 90 -14.36 5.83 -14.08
C GLU A 90 -14.93 4.65 -14.88
N TRP A 91 -16.26 4.51 -14.88
CA TRP A 91 -16.96 3.43 -15.56
C TRP A 91 -16.85 3.59 -17.07
N THR A 92 -16.09 2.71 -17.72
CA THR A 92 -16.39 2.21 -19.07
C THR A 92 -16.03 0.73 -19.15
#